data_AF-I3S0B8-F1
#
_entry.id   AF-I3S0B8-F1
#
_cell.length_a   1.000
_cell.length_b   1.000
_cell.length_c   1.000
_cell.angle_alpha   90.00
_cell.angle_beta   90.00
_cell.angle_gamma   90.00
#
_symmetry.space_group_name_H-M   'P 1'
#
loop_
_entity.id
_entity.type
_entity.pdbx_description
1 polymer ?
#
loop_
_entity_poly.entity_id
_entity_poly.type
_entity_poly.pdbx_seq_one_letter_code
_entity_poly.pdbx_strand_id
1 'polypeptide(L)' 'MKKRNNMAQISKSFYALIIFLSLILVVTGIKLIKCTVSDDCPMNFRCPPNTFVRCISDLCTCRSLLDEQS' A
#
# COMPACT_ATOMS: atom_id res chain seq x y z
N MET A 1 31.18 14.80 35.81
CA MET A 1 30.08 13.83 35.60
C MET A 1 29.02 14.47 34.71
N LYS A 2 28.98 14.12 33.41
CA LYS A 2 28.05 14.71 32.44
C LYS A 2 26.75 13.91 32.44
N LYS A 3 25.74 14.42 33.17
CA LYS A 3 24.38 13.88 33.22
C LYS A 3 23.76 14.04 31.83
N ARG A 4 23.88 13.01 30.99
CA ARG A 4 23.28 12.96 29.64
C ARG A 4 21.79 12.66 29.83
N ASN A 5 20.95 13.70 29.76
CA ASN A 5 19.50 13.60 29.89
C ASN A 5 18.96 12.67 28.77
N ASN A 6 18.55 11.46 29.17
CA ASN A 6 18.08 10.40 28.27
C ASN A 6 16.80 10.74 27.49
N MET A 7 15.99 11.70 27.97
CA MET A 7 14.75 12.13 27.30
C MET A 7 14.97 12.65 25.87
N ALA A 8 16.05 13.40 25.62
CA ALA A 8 16.30 14.02 24.31
C ALA A 8 16.85 13.05 23.25
N GLN A 9 17.25 11.85 23.66
CA GLN A 9 17.84 10.84 22.78
C GLN A 9 16.77 9.91 22.21
N ILE A 10 15.83 9.53 23.07
CA ILE A 10 14.64 8.76 22.70
C ILE A 10 13.89 9.56 21.62
N SER A 11 13.64 10.85 21.81
CA SER A 11 12.90 11.69 20.85
C SER A 11 13.53 11.77 19.45
N LYS A 12 14.86 11.69 19.32
CA LYS A 12 15.53 11.68 18.01
C LYS A 12 15.34 10.36 17.26
N SER A 13 15.45 9.22 17.95
CA SER A 13 15.26 7.91 17.33
C SER A 13 13.83 7.71 16.84
N PHE A 14 12.83 8.16 17.59
CA PHE A 14 11.43 8.07 17.17
C PHE A 14 11.16 8.88 15.89
N TYR A 15 11.74 10.08 15.77
CA TYR A 15 11.57 10.92 14.59
C TYR A 15 12.16 10.27 13.32
N ALA A 16 13.35 9.68 13.43
CA ALA A 16 13.97 8.95 12.32
C ALA A 16 13.12 7.73 11.88
N LEU A 17 12.52 7.02 12.85
CA LEU A 17 11.67 5.86 12.59
C LEU A 17 10.36 6.25 11.89
N ILE A 18 9.74 7.37 12.28
CA ILE A 18 8.55 7.93 11.61
C ILE A 18 8.87 8.33 10.16
N ILE A 19 10.01 9.00 9.92
CA ILE A 19 10.43 9.35 8.56
C ILE A 19 10.63 8.09 7.73
N PHE A 20 11.30 7.08 8.29
CA PHE A 20 11.56 5.82 7.61
C PHE A 20 10.27 5.09 7.25
N LEU A 21 9.31 4.99 8.18
CA LEU A 21 8.00 4.40 7.93
C LEU A 21 7.19 5.20 6.90
N SER A 22 7.27 6.53 6.92
CA SER A 22 6.60 7.39 5.94
C SER A 22 7.15 7.19 4.53
N LEU A 23 8.47 7.09 4.40
CA LEU A 23 9.14 6.78 3.13
C LEU A 23 8.79 5.39 2.65
N ILE A 24 8.77 4.39 3.55
CA ILE A 24 8.28 3.05 3.24
C ILE A 24 6.85 3.14 2.72
N LEU A 25 5.94 3.86 3.38
CA LEU A 25 4.53 4.01 2.96
C LEU A 25 4.39 4.60 1.55
N VAL A 26 5.21 5.60 1.21
CA VAL A 26 5.25 6.23 -0.10
C VAL A 26 5.83 5.29 -1.17
N VAL A 27 6.88 4.54 -0.82
CA VAL A 27 7.61 3.64 -1.74
C VAL A 27 6.89 2.31 -1.95
N THR A 28 6.45 1.66 -0.86
CA THR A 28 5.62 0.46 -0.93
C THR A 28 4.28 0.75 -1.55
N GLY A 29 3.93 2.04 -1.68
CA GLY A 29 2.73 2.43 -2.32
C GLY A 29 1.57 1.74 -1.63
N ILE A 30 1.02 2.41 -0.63
CA ILE A 30 -0.43 2.52 -0.60
C ILE A 30 -0.89 3.30 -1.87
N LYS A 31 -0.44 2.85 -3.05
CA LYS A 31 -1.27 2.67 -4.23
C LYS A 31 -2.24 1.55 -3.87
N LEU A 32 -3.09 1.78 -2.85
CA LEU A 32 -4.46 1.38 -3.05
C LEU A 32 -4.82 2.15 -4.31
N ILE A 33 -4.73 1.46 -5.45
CA ILE A 33 -5.24 1.97 -6.70
C ILE A 33 -6.72 2.00 -6.43
N LYS A 34 -7.15 3.13 -5.86
CA LYS A 34 -8.52 3.40 -5.50
C LYS A 34 -9.25 3.41 -6.80
N CYS A 35 -9.97 2.33 -7.03
CA CYS A 35 -10.88 2.21 -8.13
C CYS A 35 -12.28 2.44 -7.58
N THR A 36 -13.15 3.03 -8.39
CA THR A 36 -14.59 3.04 -8.12
C THR A 36 -15.27 2.08 -9.11
N VAL A 37 -14.73 1.97 -10.31
CA VAL A 37 -15.08 1.00 -11.34
C VAL A 37 -13.84 0.27 -11.86
N SER A 38 -14.03 -0.90 -12.47
CA SER A 38 -12.91 -1.71 -12.99
C SER A 38 -12.05 -0.98 -14.02
N ASP A 39 -12.60 0.00 -14.74
CA ASP A 39 -11.90 0.85 -15.71
C ASP A 39 -10.98 1.91 -15.07
N ASP A 40 -11.13 2.21 -13.77
CA ASP A 40 -10.20 3.09 -13.05
C ASP A 40 -8.82 2.43 -12.83
N CYS A 41 -8.75 1.11 -13.00
CA CYS A 41 -7.52 0.38 -12.85
C CYS A 41 -6.57 0.73 -13.99
N PRO A 42 -5.31 1.07 -13.68
CA PRO A 42 -4.37 1.52 -14.69
C PRO A 42 -4.10 0.40 -15.68
N MET A 43 -3.92 0.78 -16.95
CA MET A 43 -3.65 -0.14 -18.07
C MET A 43 -2.40 -1.02 -17.86
N ASN A 44 -1.52 -0.65 -16.92
CA ASN A 44 -0.35 -1.45 -16.54
C ASN A 44 -0.67 -2.58 -15.55
N PHE A 45 -1.89 -2.64 -15.00
CA PHE A 45 -2.35 -3.70 -14.13
C PHE A 45 -2.63 -4.95 -14.97
N ARG A 46 -1.60 -5.80 -15.09
CA ARG A 46 -1.69 -7.06 -15.83
C ARG A 46 -2.25 -8.16 -14.95
N CYS A 47 -3.39 -8.70 -15.35
CA CYS A 47 -3.94 -9.91 -14.78
C CYS A 47 -3.40 -11.17 -15.50
N PRO A 48 -3.22 -12.28 -14.78
CA PRO A 48 -2.88 -13.56 -15.39
C PRO A 48 -3.96 -14.02 -16.38
N PRO A 49 -3.62 -14.92 -17.33
CA PRO A 49 -4.61 -15.47 -18.26
C PRO A 49 -5.79 -16.08 -17.50
N ASN A 50 -7.00 -15.99 -18.08
CA ASN A 50 -8.28 -16.45 -17.50
C ASN A 50 -8.79 -15.64 -16.29
N THR A 51 -8.21 -14.47 -16.06
CA THR A 51 -8.67 -13.53 -15.03
C THR A 51 -8.94 -12.15 -15.62
N PHE A 52 -9.85 -11.40 -15.00
CA PHE A 52 -10.24 -10.06 -15.39
C PHE A 52 -10.06 -9.09 -14.23
N VAL A 53 -9.83 -7.82 -14.57
CA VAL A 53 -9.70 -6.75 -13.59
C VAL A 53 -11.08 -6.44 -13.02
N ARG A 54 -11.18 -6.47 -11.69
CA ARG A 54 -12.34 -5.96 -10.95
C ARG A 54 -11.87 -4.92 -9.95
N CYS A 55 -12.75 -3.96 -9.71
CA CYS A 55 -12.66 -3.14 -8.51
C CYS A 55 -13.41 -3.82 -7.36
N ILE A 56 -12.71 -4.20 -6.29
CA ILE A 56 -13.30 -4.77 -5.08
C ILE A 56 -12.77 -4.01 -3.87
N SER A 57 -13.67 -3.46 -3.04
CA SER A 57 -13.31 -2.70 -1.83
C SER A 57 -12.32 -1.55 -2.11
N ASP A 58 -12.59 -0.76 -3.16
CA ASP A 58 -11.73 0.31 -3.64
C ASP A 58 -10.31 -0.17 -4.04
N LEU A 59 -10.18 -1.44 -4.43
CA LEU A 59 -8.92 -2.02 -4.85
C LEU A 59 -9.03 -2.77 -6.17
N CYS A 60 -8.13 -2.48 -7.09
CA CYS A 60 -7.96 -3.26 -8.31
C CYS A 60 -7.46 -4.66 -7.96
N THR A 61 -8.21 -5.68 -8.35
CA THR A 61 -7.88 -7.09 -8.14
C THR A 61 -8.18 -7.90 -9.40
N CYS A 62 -7.54 -9.05 -9.53
CA CYS A 62 -7.80 -10.00 -10.62
C CYS A 62 -8.74 -11.10 -10.12
N ARG A 63 -9.89 -11.26 -10.76
CA ARG A 63 -10.85 -12.34 -10.48
C ARG A 63 -10.87 -13.34 -11.64
N SER A 64 -11.00 -14.62 -11.33
CA SER A 64 -11.14 -15.69 -12.32
C SER A 64 -12.58 -15.77 -12.83
N LEU A 65 -12.76 -16.08 -14.12
CA LEU A 65 -14.09 -16.35 -14.72
C LEU A 65 -14.81 -17.57 -14.10
N LEU A 66 -14.07 -18.43 -13.40
CA LEU A 66 -14.62 -19.59 -12.69
C LEU A 66 -15.40 -19.23 -11.41
N ASP A 67 -15.30 -18.00 -10.93
CA ASP A 67 -16.03 -17.56 -9.72
C ASP A 67 -17.38 -16.90 -10.03
N GLU A 68 -17.69 -16.64 -11.30
CA GLU A 68 -18.98 -16.05 -11.72
C GLU A 68 -20.08 -17.11 -11.93
N GLN A 69 -19.80 -18.38 -11.59
CA GLN A 69 -20.71 -19.50 -11.78
C GLN A 69 -20.97 -20.30 -10.48
N SER A 70 -21.01 -19.64 -9.31
CA SER A 70 -21.48 -20.24 -8.05
C SER A 70 -22.55 -19.39 -7.36
#